data_AF-A0A7X1WQ13-F1
#
_entry.id   AF-A0A7X1WQ13-F1
#
_cell.length_a   1.000
_cell.length_b   1.000
_cell.length_c   1.000
_cell.angle_alpha   90.00
_cell.angle_beta   90.00
_cell.angle_gamma   90.00
#
_symmetry.space_group_name_H-M   'P 1'
#
loop_
_entity.id
_entity.type
_entity.pdbx_description
1 polymer ?
#
loop_
_entity_poly.entity_id
_entity_poly.type
_entity_poly.pdbx_seq_one_letter_code
_entity_poly.pdbx_strand_id
1 'polypeptide(L)'
;REQQRLRQARDLAHAALRADTRDGRHIEVSANIASLAEAEQGMSLGGEGVGLLRSEFLYLERSSAPSHDEQVATYSAIARAVGPDYNLVVRTLDVGGDKPLAYVPMEPEANPFLGMRGVRLCLERPELLREQFSAILASADLTRLHIMLPMVTQVSELRLARQLLEEQAQRLGITRLPKLGIMIEVPAAALMADVFAPEVDFFSIGTNDLTQYTLAMDRDHPRLASQADSFHPAVLRLIATTVKAAHAHGKWVGVCGALASESLAVPLLVGLGVDELSVSVPLIPTIKARVRELEFKDCQVLAQQVLGLESAEQVRAALQPSQTANVAHSLVLEN
;
A
#
# COMPACT_ATOMS: atom_id res chain seq x y z
N ARG A 1 -19.30 -22.45 -7.30
CA ARG A 1 -18.06 -22.72 -8.08
C ARG A 1 -18.19 -22.25 -9.52
N GLU A 2 -19.20 -22.68 -10.28
CA GLU A 2 -19.41 -22.20 -11.66
C GLU A 2 -19.68 -20.70 -11.76
N GLN A 3 -20.60 -20.16 -10.95
CA GLN A 3 -20.87 -18.71 -10.88
C GLN A 3 -19.63 -17.87 -10.54
N GLN A 4 -18.77 -18.38 -9.65
CA GLN A 4 -17.51 -17.72 -9.30
C GLN A 4 -16.53 -17.70 -10.49
N ARG A 5 -16.45 -18.80 -11.25
CA ARG A 5 -15.63 -18.88 -12.48
C ARG A 5 -16.14 -17.92 -13.56
N LEU A 6 -17.46 -17.84 -13.73
CA LEU A 6 -18.09 -16.91 -14.68
C LEU A 6 -17.81 -15.45 -14.28
N ARG A 7 -17.91 -15.13 -12.98
CA ARG A 7 -17.56 -13.81 -12.46
C ARG A 7 -16.10 -13.48 -12.74
N GLN A 8 -15.17 -14.38 -12.43
CA GLN A 8 -13.74 -14.17 -12.69
C GLN A 8 -13.43 -13.97 -14.18
N ALA A 9 -14.04 -14.76 -15.07
CA ALA A 9 -13.87 -14.60 -16.51
C ALA A 9 -14.38 -13.23 -17.01
N ARG A 10 -15.54 -12.78 -16.50
CA ARG A 10 -16.09 -11.46 -16.79
C ARG A 10 -15.18 -10.35 -16.29
N ASP A 11 -14.70 -10.46 -15.06
CA ASP A 11 -13.87 -9.43 -14.43
C ASP A 11 -12.52 -9.32 -15.17
N LEU A 12 -11.94 -10.45 -15.62
CA LEU A 12 -10.76 -10.49 -16.48
C LEU A 12 -11.00 -9.86 -17.86
N ALA A 13 -12.14 -10.16 -18.50
CA ALA A 13 -12.49 -9.55 -19.79
C ALA A 13 -12.63 -8.02 -19.72
N HIS A 14 -12.94 -7.48 -18.54
CA HIS A 14 -13.07 -6.05 -18.26
C HIS A 14 -11.89 -5.46 -17.49
N ALA A 15 -10.77 -6.17 -17.38
CA ALA A 15 -9.62 -5.76 -16.60
C ALA A 15 -9.05 -4.40 -17.05
N ALA A 16 -9.03 -4.14 -18.36
CA ALA A 16 -8.55 -2.90 -18.95
C ALA A 16 -9.46 -1.69 -18.69
N LEU A 17 -10.72 -1.88 -18.27
CA LEU A 17 -11.60 -0.76 -17.94
C LEU A 17 -11.14 -0.07 -16.66
N ARG A 18 -11.24 1.26 -16.63
CA ARG A 18 -10.96 2.09 -15.44
C ARG A 18 -11.81 1.64 -14.25
N ALA A 19 -11.27 1.84 -13.05
CA ALA A 19 -12.01 1.60 -11.80
C ALA A 19 -12.69 2.89 -11.34
N ASP A 20 -13.78 3.24 -12.04
CA ASP A 20 -14.63 4.38 -11.70
C ASP A 20 -15.90 3.87 -11.00
N THR A 21 -16.30 4.49 -9.90
CA THR A 21 -17.61 4.25 -9.28
C THR A 21 -18.73 4.68 -10.23
N ARG A 22 -19.97 4.21 -10.01
CA ARG A 22 -21.13 4.54 -10.84
C ARG A 22 -21.45 6.03 -10.88
N ASP A 23 -21.06 6.77 -9.85
CA ASP A 23 -21.16 8.23 -9.73
C ASP A 23 -19.86 8.97 -10.10
N GLY A 24 -18.89 8.28 -10.70
CA GLY A 24 -17.75 8.88 -11.41
C GLY A 24 -16.49 9.13 -10.59
N ARG A 25 -16.41 8.65 -9.33
CA ARG A 25 -15.16 8.71 -8.57
C ARG A 25 -14.19 7.65 -9.08
N HIS A 26 -13.08 8.11 -9.64
CA HIS A 26 -11.97 7.24 -10.01
C HIS A 26 -11.18 6.79 -8.77
N ILE A 27 -10.81 5.51 -8.73
CA ILE A 27 -9.90 4.91 -7.75
C ILE A 27 -8.78 4.21 -8.52
N GLU A 28 -7.52 4.55 -8.23
CA GLU A 28 -6.39 3.87 -8.85
C GLU A 28 -6.30 2.44 -8.29
N VAL A 29 -6.28 1.41 -9.14
CA VAL A 29 -6.06 0.03 -8.71
C VAL A 29 -4.75 -0.45 -9.31
N SER A 30 -3.71 -0.46 -8.47
CA SER A 30 -2.34 -0.74 -8.86
C SER A 30 -1.87 -2.10 -8.33
N ALA A 31 -0.72 -2.55 -8.83
CA ALA A 31 -0.13 -3.82 -8.42
C ALA A 31 0.75 -3.66 -7.16
N ASN A 32 0.68 -4.65 -6.27
CA ASN A 32 1.64 -4.90 -5.19
C ASN A 32 2.55 -6.06 -5.63
N ILE A 33 3.83 -5.77 -5.84
CA ILE A 33 4.78 -6.67 -6.51
C ILE A 33 6.08 -6.82 -5.71
N ALA A 34 6.79 -7.90 -5.98
CA ALA A 34 8.13 -8.19 -5.50
C ALA A 34 9.05 -8.73 -6.63
N SER A 35 8.67 -8.55 -7.90
CA SER A 35 9.46 -9.01 -9.05
C SER A 35 9.07 -8.33 -10.37
N LEU A 36 9.94 -8.44 -11.38
CA LEU A 36 9.64 -8.00 -12.75
C LEU A 36 8.46 -8.76 -13.37
N ALA A 37 8.40 -10.07 -13.19
CA ALA A 37 7.32 -10.89 -13.74
C ALA A 37 5.95 -10.47 -13.19
N GLU A 38 5.88 -10.11 -11.91
CA GLU A 38 4.66 -9.58 -11.30
C GLU A 38 4.32 -8.17 -11.80
N ALA A 39 5.31 -7.33 -12.14
CA ALA A 39 5.06 -6.05 -12.78
C ALA A 39 4.40 -6.25 -14.16
N GLU A 40 5.00 -7.08 -15.01
CA GLU A 40 4.48 -7.41 -16.34
C GLU A 40 3.07 -8.01 -16.26
N GLN A 41 2.89 -8.97 -15.35
CA GLN A 41 1.58 -9.57 -15.12
C GLN A 41 0.56 -8.55 -14.62
N GLY A 42 0.92 -7.71 -13.64
CA GLY A 42 0.06 -6.65 -13.09
C GLY A 42 -0.45 -5.70 -14.18
N MET A 43 0.45 -5.23 -15.05
CA MET A 43 0.07 -4.37 -16.17
C MET A 43 -0.83 -5.11 -17.17
N SER A 44 -0.54 -6.37 -17.49
CA SER A 44 -1.39 -7.19 -18.39
C SER A 44 -2.80 -7.45 -17.82
N LEU A 45 -2.94 -7.46 -16.50
CA LEU A 45 -4.22 -7.61 -15.78
C LEU A 45 -4.91 -6.26 -15.54
N GLY A 46 -4.50 -5.21 -16.26
CA GLY A 46 -5.14 -3.89 -16.24
C GLY A 46 -4.82 -3.07 -14.98
N GLY A 47 -3.72 -3.37 -14.29
CA GLY A 47 -3.23 -2.55 -13.19
C GLY A 47 -2.87 -1.14 -13.67
N GLU A 48 -3.23 -0.14 -12.88
CA GLU A 48 -2.95 1.27 -13.17
C GLU A 48 -1.64 1.68 -12.50
N GLY A 49 -0.57 0.92 -12.79
CA GLY A 49 0.76 1.09 -12.21
C GLY A 49 1.08 0.12 -11.07
N VAL A 50 2.07 0.50 -10.27
CA VAL A 50 2.58 -0.24 -9.12
C VAL A 50 2.57 0.66 -7.89
N GLY A 51 1.65 0.41 -6.96
CA GLY A 51 1.55 1.15 -5.69
C GLY A 51 2.45 0.63 -4.58
N LEU A 52 3.05 -0.56 -4.77
CA LEU A 52 4.10 -1.06 -3.91
C LEU A 52 5.01 -2.03 -4.68
N LEU A 53 6.25 -1.62 -4.92
CA LEU A 53 7.36 -2.53 -5.18
C LEU A 53 8.10 -2.79 -3.86
N ARG A 54 7.98 -4.02 -3.37
CA ARG A 54 8.79 -4.55 -2.26
C ARG A 54 10.20 -4.77 -2.76
N SER A 55 11.20 -4.13 -2.16
CA SER A 55 12.59 -4.20 -2.64
C SER A 55 13.41 -5.32 -1.98
N GLU A 56 12.87 -6.01 -0.97
CA GLU A 56 13.61 -6.97 -0.16
C GLU A 56 14.09 -8.18 -0.96
N PHE A 57 13.41 -8.53 -2.06
CA PHE A 57 13.82 -9.64 -2.94
C PHE A 57 15.21 -9.44 -3.57
N LEU A 58 15.69 -8.19 -3.64
CA LEU A 58 17.05 -7.89 -4.11
C LEU A 58 18.12 -8.26 -3.06
N TYR A 59 17.75 -8.29 -1.78
CA TYR A 59 18.67 -8.34 -0.64
C TYR A 59 18.63 -9.68 0.11
N LEU A 60 17.45 -10.31 0.20
CA LEU A 60 17.23 -11.56 0.93
C LEU A 60 17.84 -12.77 0.19
N GLU A 61 18.16 -13.82 0.95
CA GLU A 61 18.70 -15.09 0.42
C GLU A 61 20.06 -14.96 -0.29
N ARG A 62 20.89 -13.99 0.13
CA ARG A 62 22.21 -13.72 -0.45
C ARG A 62 23.29 -13.57 0.63
N SER A 63 24.55 -13.75 0.25
CA SER A 63 25.73 -13.59 1.12
C SER A 63 26.39 -12.21 1.04
N SER A 64 25.93 -11.34 0.13
CA SER A 64 26.39 -9.95 -0.01
C SER A 64 25.26 -9.07 -0.53
N ALA A 65 25.36 -7.76 -0.28
CA ALA A 65 24.40 -6.77 -0.76
C ALA A 65 24.40 -6.73 -2.30
N PRO A 66 23.23 -6.49 -2.95
CA PRO A 66 23.17 -6.32 -4.38
C PRO A 66 23.97 -5.09 -4.80
N SER A 67 24.76 -5.23 -5.86
CA SER A 67 25.54 -4.12 -6.42
C SER A 67 24.65 -3.02 -7.00
N HIS A 68 25.16 -1.80 -7.10
CA HIS A 68 24.53 -0.69 -7.81
C HIS A 68 23.95 -1.13 -9.17
N ASP A 69 24.75 -1.77 -10.01
CA ASP A 69 24.38 -2.12 -11.38
C ASP A 69 23.25 -3.18 -11.42
N GLU A 70 23.24 -4.15 -10.50
CA GLU A 70 22.14 -5.10 -10.36
C GLU A 70 20.83 -4.42 -9.96
N GLN A 71 20.90 -3.48 -9.00
CA GLN A 71 19.75 -2.71 -8.57
C GLN A 71 19.22 -1.82 -9.71
N VAL A 72 20.10 -1.09 -10.41
CA VAL A 72 19.75 -0.25 -11.57
C VAL A 72 19.09 -1.09 -12.66
N ALA A 73 19.68 -2.24 -13.01
CA ALA A 73 19.13 -3.13 -14.02
C ALA A 73 17.72 -3.58 -13.65
N THR A 74 17.50 -3.96 -12.38
CA THR A 74 16.22 -4.43 -11.89
C THR A 74 15.16 -3.33 -11.86
N TYR A 75 15.47 -2.18 -11.23
CA TYR A 75 14.53 -1.05 -11.17
C TYR A 75 14.20 -0.50 -12.56
N SER A 76 15.19 -0.43 -13.45
CA SER A 76 14.97 0.02 -14.83
C SER A 76 14.09 -0.94 -15.62
N ALA A 77 14.26 -2.26 -15.46
CA ALA A 77 13.42 -3.24 -16.13
C ALA A 77 11.96 -3.14 -15.65
N ILE A 78 11.74 -3.03 -14.33
CA ILE A 78 10.40 -2.85 -13.76
C ILE A 78 9.79 -1.53 -14.23
N ALA A 79 10.53 -0.42 -14.20
CA ALA A 79 10.06 0.87 -14.66
C ALA A 79 9.63 0.86 -16.14
N ARG A 80 10.36 0.16 -17.01
CA ARG A 80 9.96 -0.03 -18.42
C ARG A 80 8.69 -0.87 -18.57
N ALA A 81 8.53 -1.90 -17.75
CA ALA A 81 7.31 -2.72 -17.76
C ALA A 81 6.07 -1.92 -17.32
N VAL A 82 6.22 -1.02 -16.34
CA VAL A 82 5.16 -0.10 -15.88
C VAL A 82 4.86 0.98 -16.91
N GLY A 83 5.89 1.54 -17.55
CA GLY A 83 5.77 2.58 -18.56
C GLY A 83 5.64 4.01 -17.98
N PRO A 84 5.62 5.03 -18.87
CA PRO A 84 5.74 6.45 -18.48
C PRO A 84 4.45 7.06 -17.91
N ASP A 85 3.31 6.42 -18.13
CA ASP A 85 2.00 6.99 -17.77
C ASP A 85 1.56 6.65 -16.35
N TYR A 86 2.16 5.63 -15.75
CA TYR A 86 1.75 5.08 -14.47
C TYR A 86 2.79 5.30 -13.38
N ASN A 87 2.31 5.28 -12.13
CA ASN A 87 3.17 5.38 -10.96
C ASN A 87 3.92 4.06 -10.72
N LEU A 88 5.20 4.18 -10.37
CA LEU A 88 5.98 3.11 -9.76
C LEU A 88 6.42 3.56 -8.37
N VAL A 89 5.77 3.05 -7.33
CA VAL A 89 6.10 3.32 -5.94
C VAL A 89 7.10 2.28 -5.45
N VAL A 90 8.38 2.66 -5.38
CA VAL A 90 9.45 1.82 -4.83
C VAL A 90 9.54 2.05 -3.32
N ARG A 91 9.29 0.99 -2.54
CA ARG A 91 9.57 1.02 -1.11
C ARG A 91 11.03 0.75 -0.88
N THR A 92 11.71 1.64 -0.14
CA THR A 92 13.09 1.38 0.28
C THR A 92 13.15 0.16 1.18
N LEU A 93 14.35 -0.35 1.40
CA LEU A 93 14.60 -1.61 2.09
C LEU A 93 13.89 -1.70 3.47
N ASP A 94 12.93 -2.62 3.63
CA ASP A 94 12.25 -2.95 4.89
C ASP A 94 12.66 -4.34 5.38
N VAL A 95 13.90 -4.40 5.87
CA VAL A 95 14.52 -5.56 6.52
C VAL A 95 15.06 -5.16 7.88
N GLY A 96 15.50 -6.14 8.66
CA GLY A 96 15.98 -5.93 10.03
C GLY A 96 15.77 -7.18 10.85
N GLY A 97 15.39 -7.00 12.12
CA GLY A 97 15.33 -8.10 13.08
C GLY A 97 14.51 -9.32 12.62
N ASP A 98 13.33 -9.13 12.01
CA ASP A 98 12.46 -10.24 11.55
C ASP A 98 12.91 -10.84 10.20
N LYS A 99 13.71 -10.10 9.44
CA LYS A 99 14.24 -10.49 8.12
C LYS A 99 15.75 -10.19 8.07
N PRO A 100 16.57 -10.98 8.78
CA PRO A 100 17.99 -10.67 8.92
C PRO A 100 18.72 -10.81 7.59
N LEU A 101 19.66 -9.90 7.32
CA LEU A 101 20.57 -9.98 6.18
C LEU A 101 21.91 -10.60 6.63
N ALA A 102 22.34 -11.69 6.00
CA ALA A 102 23.54 -12.44 6.40
C ALA A 102 24.84 -11.60 6.42
N TYR A 103 24.88 -10.52 5.64
CA TYR A 103 26.02 -9.63 5.44
C TYR A 103 25.87 -8.27 6.14
N VAL A 104 24.80 -8.05 6.91
CA VAL A 104 24.63 -6.86 7.75
C VAL A 104 24.60 -7.34 9.20
N PRO A 105 25.74 -7.29 9.93
CA PRO A 105 25.79 -7.72 11.32
C PRO A 105 24.82 -6.93 12.19
N MET A 106 23.97 -7.67 12.90
CA MET A 106 22.99 -7.15 13.85
C MET A 106 23.03 -8.00 15.12
N GLU A 107 22.93 -7.33 16.27
CA GLU A 107 22.74 -8.02 17.54
C GLU A 107 21.35 -8.66 17.57
N PRO A 108 21.19 -9.85 18.16
CA PRO A 108 19.87 -10.45 18.35
C PRO A 108 18.96 -9.55 19.19
N GLU A 109 17.75 -9.31 18.71
CA GLU A 109 16.74 -8.51 19.41
C GLU A 109 15.66 -9.42 20.00
N ALA A 110 15.23 -9.15 21.24
CA ALA A 110 14.14 -9.90 21.87
C ALA A 110 12.78 -9.70 21.16
N ASN A 111 12.58 -8.53 20.55
CA ASN A 111 11.36 -8.17 19.83
C ASN A 111 11.72 -7.58 18.46
N PRO A 112 12.01 -8.42 17.46
CA PRO A 112 12.55 -7.96 16.18
C PRO A 112 11.61 -7.00 15.44
N PHE A 113 10.29 -7.20 15.55
CA PHE A 113 9.29 -6.27 15.03
C PHE A 113 9.29 -4.89 15.72
N LEU A 114 9.82 -4.76 16.93
CA LEU A 114 9.93 -3.47 17.64
C LEU A 114 11.35 -2.88 17.57
N GLY A 115 12.24 -3.52 16.82
CA GLY A 115 13.67 -3.27 16.83
C GLY A 115 14.21 -2.47 15.64
N MET A 116 15.44 -2.79 15.28
CA MET A 116 16.22 -2.16 14.21
C MET A 116 15.77 -2.69 12.84
N ARG A 117 14.70 -2.09 12.29
CA ARG A 117 14.14 -2.44 10.98
C ARG A 117 13.74 -1.24 10.13
N GLY A 118 13.61 -1.45 8.82
CA GLY A 118 13.16 -0.44 7.86
C GLY A 118 14.06 0.78 7.82
N VAL A 119 13.45 1.97 7.85
CA VAL A 119 14.20 3.24 7.79
C VAL A 119 15.23 3.37 8.91
N ARG A 120 15.00 2.79 10.09
CA ARG A 120 15.94 2.88 11.22
C ARG A 120 17.25 2.19 10.92
N LEU A 121 17.19 0.96 10.41
CA LEU A 121 18.37 0.22 9.98
C LEU A 121 19.08 0.97 8.85
N CYS A 122 18.32 1.50 7.91
CA CYS A 122 18.85 2.27 6.78
C CYS A 122 19.53 3.58 7.23
N LEU A 123 19.08 4.23 8.29
CA LEU A 123 19.71 5.43 8.85
C LEU A 123 20.94 5.11 9.71
N GLU A 124 20.94 3.99 10.41
CA GLU A 124 22.11 3.47 11.14
C GLU A 124 23.23 3.00 10.18
N ARG A 125 22.82 2.46 9.02
CA ARG A 125 23.71 1.96 7.96
C ARG A 125 23.44 2.73 6.64
N PRO A 126 23.75 4.03 6.58
CA PRO A 126 23.30 4.92 5.49
C PRO A 126 23.81 4.51 4.10
N GLU A 127 24.89 3.74 4.00
CA GLU A 127 25.35 3.23 2.70
C GLU A 127 24.33 2.31 2.01
N LEU A 128 23.53 1.55 2.77
CA LEU A 128 22.44 0.74 2.20
C LEU A 128 21.42 1.64 1.48
N LEU A 129 21.05 2.75 2.12
CA LEU A 129 20.06 3.68 1.61
C LEU A 129 20.61 4.56 0.49
N ARG A 130 21.88 5.00 0.58
CA ARG A 130 22.55 5.79 -0.47
C ARG A 130 22.68 5.00 -1.76
N GLU A 131 23.12 3.74 -1.66
CA GLU A 131 23.24 2.86 -2.82
C GLU A 131 21.88 2.62 -3.47
N GLN A 132 20.86 2.32 -2.65
CA GLN A 132 19.51 2.09 -3.13
C GLN A 132 18.90 3.34 -3.78
N PHE A 133 19.06 4.52 -3.17
CA PHE A 133 18.61 5.77 -3.79
C PHE A 133 19.30 6.05 -5.11
N SER A 134 20.62 5.84 -5.20
CA SER A 134 21.35 6.04 -6.46
C SER A 134 20.80 5.13 -7.56
N ALA A 135 20.55 3.86 -7.24
CA ALA A 135 20.00 2.91 -8.19
C ALA A 135 18.55 3.21 -8.60
N ILE A 136 17.71 3.63 -7.66
CA ILE A 136 16.32 4.05 -7.93
C ILE A 136 16.32 5.32 -8.80
N LEU A 137 17.16 6.30 -8.49
CA LEU A 137 17.27 7.54 -9.23
C LEU A 137 17.70 7.34 -10.69
N ALA A 138 18.54 6.33 -10.96
CA ALA A 138 18.95 5.98 -12.32
C ALA A 138 17.79 5.49 -13.22
N SER A 139 16.62 5.13 -12.65
CA SER A 139 15.43 4.72 -13.41
C SER A 139 14.33 5.81 -13.48
N ALA A 140 14.59 7.02 -12.96
CA ALA A 140 13.59 8.06 -12.77
C ALA A 140 12.87 8.54 -14.05
N ASP A 141 13.53 8.48 -15.22
CA ASP A 141 12.94 8.96 -16.49
C ASP A 141 12.11 7.88 -17.23
N LEU A 142 12.03 6.67 -16.70
CA LEU A 142 11.36 5.54 -17.36
C LEU A 142 9.88 5.40 -16.99
N THR A 143 9.47 6.02 -15.88
CA THR A 143 8.13 5.90 -15.29
C THR A 143 7.84 7.08 -14.35
N ARG A 144 6.62 7.21 -13.82
CA ARG A 144 6.34 8.19 -12.76
C ARG A 144 6.85 7.65 -11.43
N LEU A 145 8.16 7.80 -11.22
CA LEU A 145 8.83 7.23 -10.06
C LEU A 145 8.42 7.93 -8.76
N HIS A 146 8.07 7.11 -7.78
CA HIS A 146 7.76 7.49 -6.41
C HIS A 146 8.61 6.64 -5.46
N ILE A 147 9.11 7.25 -4.40
CA ILE A 147 9.90 6.59 -3.36
C ILE A 147 9.08 6.60 -2.08
N MET A 148 9.04 5.48 -1.38
CA MET A 148 8.32 5.34 -0.11
C MET A 148 9.24 4.79 0.98
N LEU A 149 9.28 5.48 2.11
CA LEU A 149 10.05 5.05 3.28
C LEU A 149 9.19 4.17 4.21
N PRO A 150 9.63 2.95 4.58
CA PRO A 150 8.97 2.09 5.54
C PRO A 150 9.30 2.49 6.99
N MET A 151 8.45 2.12 7.94
CA MET A 151 8.70 2.19 9.39
C MET A 151 9.02 3.58 9.95
N VAL A 152 8.63 4.65 9.26
CA VAL A 152 8.83 6.03 9.72
C VAL A 152 7.96 6.29 10.95
N THR A 153 8.57 6.76 12.03
CA THR A 153 7.89 7.16 13.27
C THR A 153 8.10 8.61 13.66
N GLN A 154 9.18 9.23 13.16
CA GLN A 154 9.58 10.59 13.52
C GLN A 154 9.83 11.42 12.26
N VAL A 155 9.49 12.70 12.34
CA VAL A 155 9.76 13.66 11.25
C VAL A 155 11.26 13.79 10.98
N SER A 156 12.10 13.65 12.00
CA SER A 156 13.57 13.64 11.84
C SER A 156 14.05 12.51 10.93
N GLU A 157 13.45 11.31 11.00
CA GLU A 157 13.80 10.17 10.14
C GLU A 157 13.50 10.49 8.68
N LEU A 158 12.33 11.08 8.40
CA LEU A 158 11.95 11.54 7.06
C LEU A 158 12.93 12.60 6.53
N ARG A 159 13.28 13.59 7.35
CA ARG A 159 14.20 14.68 6.94
C ARG A 159 15.60 14.16 6.65
N LEU A 160 16.13 13.24 7.46
CA LEU A 160 17.42 12.63 7.22
C LEU A 160 17.42 11.79 5.93
N ALA A 161 16.38 10.97 5.71
CA ALA A 161 16.26 10.20 4.48
C ALA A 161 16.12 11.10 3.23
N ARG A 162 15.37 12.20 3.34
CA ARG A 162 15.26 13.22 2.28
C ARG A 162 16.61 13.85 1.96
N GLN A 163 17.39 14.21 2.98
CA GLN A 163 18.74 14.75 2.79
C GLN A 163 19.63 13.75 2.03
N LEU A 164 19.61 12.47 2.41
CA LEU A 164 20.38 11.44 1.71
C LEU A 164 19.96 11.28 0.24
N LEU A 165 18.67 11.36 -0.05
CA LEU A 165 18.14 11.33 -1.41
C LEU A 165 18.62 12.54 -2.23
N GLU A 166 18.54 13.74 -1.66
CA GLU A 166 18.99 14.99 -2.28
C GLU A 166 20.50 14.97 -2.56
N GLU A 167 21.30 14.44 -1.63
CA GLU A 167 22.74 14.24 -1.81
C GLU A 167 23.05 13.31 -2.99
N GLN A 168 22.33 12.19 -3.12
CA GLN A 168 22.55 11.26 -4.25
C GLN A 168 22.09 11.88 -5.57
N ALA A 169 20.94 12.57 -5.58
CA ALA A 169 20.47 13.26 -6.78
C ALA A 169 21.46 14.33 -7.24
N GLN A 170 22.04 15.11 -6.32
CA GLN A 170 23.06 16.10 -6.65
C GLN A 170 24.31 15.45 -7.26
N ARG A 171 24.78 14.33 -6.70
CA ARG A 171 25.92 13.57 -7.24
C ARG A 171 25.67 13.05 -8.65
N LEU A 172 24.44 12.65 -8.95
CA LEU A 172 24.01 12.15 -10.25
C LEU A 172 23.59 13.26 -11.23
N GLY A 173 23.60 14.54 -10.81
CA GLY A 173 23.14 15.65 -11.64
C GLY A 173 21.62 15.68 -11.90
N ILE A 174 20.84 14.99 -11.08
CA ILE A 174 19.37 14.92 -11.19
C ILE A 174 18.76 16.15 -10.54
N THR A 175 18.11 16.98 -11.35
CA THR A 175 17.50 18.24 -10.89
C THR A 175 16.05 18.10 -10.44
N ARG A 176 15.34 17.09 -10.95
CA ARG A 176 13.94 16.81 -10.61
C ARG A 176 13.88 15.53 -9.79
N LEU A 177 13.65 15.68 -8.49
CA LEU A 177 13.51 14.55 -7.60
C LEU A 177 12.21 13.77 -7.88
N PRO A 178 12.23 12.44 -7.75
CA PRO A 178 11.03 11.64 -7.59
C PRO A 178 10.21 12.12 -6.39
N LYS A 179 8.92 11.79 -6.42
CA LYS A 179 8.02 12.04 -5.30
C LYS A 179 8.41 11.20 -4.10
N LEU A 180 8.43 11.78 -2.90
CA LEU A 180 8.81 11.09 -1.67
C LEU A 180 7.62 10.99 -0.72
N GLY A 181 7.20 9.77 -0.40
CA GLY A 181 6.16 9.45 0.56
C GLY A 181 6.67 8.58 1.70
N ILE A 182 5.77 8.29 2.65
CA ILE A 182 6.04 7.36 3.74
C ILE A 182 4.94 6.30 3.82
N MET A 183 5.31 5.11 4.27
CA MET A 183 4.34 4.09 4.62
C MET A 183 3.77 4.39 6.00
N ILE A 184 2.45 4.52 6.10
CA ILE A 184 1.72 4.64 7.35
C ILE A 184 1.41 3.23 7.85
N GLU A 185 2.38 2.66 8.55
CA GLU A 185 2.32 1.30 9.06
C GLU A 185 2.59 1.19 10.57
N VAL A 186 2.82 2.33 11.22
CA VAL A 186 2.99 2.44 12.67
C VAL A 186 1.96 3.44 13.22
N PRO A 187 1.33 3.18 14.37
CA PRO A 187 0.28 4.05 14.91
C PRO A 187 0.74 5.50 15.13
N ALA A 188 2.01 5.69 15.54
CA ALA A 188 2.60 7.02 15.72
C ALA A 188 2.56 7.86 14.43
N ALA A 189 2.84 7.26 13.27
CA ALA A 189 2.80 7.96 11.99
C ALA A 189 1.37 8.35 11.59
N ALA A 190 0.39 7.47 11.83
CA ALA A 190 -1.02 7.77 11.57
C ALA A 190 -1.55 8.89 12.50
N LEU A 191 -1.15 8.88 13.77
CA LEU A 191 -1.51 9.93 14.74
C LEU A 191 -0.85 11.28 14.45
N MET A 192 0.31 11.27 13.79
CA MET A 192 1.05 12.48 13.38
C MET A 192 0.88 12.79 11.89
N ALA A 193 -0.11 12.20 11.20
CA ALA A 193 -0.23 12.32 9.76
C ALA A 193 -0.39 13.78 9.30
N ASP A 194 -1.00 14.64 10.12
CA ASP A 194 -1.14 16.08 9.89
C ASP A 194 0.20 16.82 9.93
N VAL A 195 1.14 16.36 10.77
CA VAL A 195 2.51 16.89 10.86
C VAL A 195 3.37 16.38 9.70
N PHE A 196 3.18 15.13 9.27
CA PHE A 196 3.92 14.57 8.13
C PHE A 196 3.43 15.10 6.78
N ALA A 197 2.13 15.36 6.62
CA ALA A 197 1.52 15.69 5.33
C ALA A 197 2.16 16.88 4.59
N PRO A 198 2.59 17.98 5.24
CA PRO A 198 3.33 19.05 4.60
C PRO A 198 4.71 18.62 4.07
N GLU A 199 5.33 17.61 4.67
CA GLU A 199 6.70 17.16 4.38
C GLU A 199 6.78 15.98 3.42
N VAL A 200 5.65 15.44 2.96
CA VAL A 200 5.60 14.32 2.01
C VAL A 200 4.79 14.67 0.77
N ASP A 201 4.97 13.90 -0.29
CA ASP A 201 4.14 13.97 -1.49
C ASP A 201 2.88 13.09 -1.39
N PHE A 202 2.95 11.98 -0.65
CA PHE A 202 1.86 11.02 -0.50
C PHE A 202 2.06 10.11 0.74
N PHE A 203 1.01 9.38 1.08
CA PHE A 203 1.05 8.28 2.03
C PHE A 203 0.63 6.97 1.37
N SER A 204 1.16 5.84 1.84
CA SER A 204 0.54 4.54 1.59
C SER A 204 0.37 3.77 2.89
N ILE A 205 -0.79 3.21 3.14
CA ILE A 205 -1.09 2.53 4.40
C ILE A 205 -0.73 1.05 4.29
N GLY A 206 0.24 0.64 5.10
CA GLY A 206 0.63 -0.76 5.28
C GLY A 206 -0.22 -1.42 6.36
N THR A 207 -1.43 -1.87 6.02
CA THR A 207 -2.38 -2.38 7.04
C THR A 207 -1.86 -3.58 7.83
N ASN A 208 -0.97 -4.38 7.27
CA ASN A 208 -0.43 -5.56 7.96
C ASN A 208 0.31 -5.16 9.24
N ASP A 209 1.27 -4.26 9.11
CA ASP A 209 2.07 -3.75 10.23
C ASP A 209 1.24 -2.78 11.09
N LEU A 210 0.40 -1.95 10.46
CA LEU A 210 -0.48 -1.05 11.22
C LEU A 210 -1.41 -1.83 12.15
N THR A 211 -1.97 -2.96 11.68
CA THR A 211 -2.82 -3.84 12.50
C THR A 211 -2.01 -4.45 13.64
N GLN A 212 -0.84 -5.02 13.33
CA GLN A 212 0.05 -5.64 14.31
C GLN A 212 0.39 -4.68 15.45
N TYR A 213 0.84 -3.47 15.12
CA TYR A 213 1.26 -2.50 16.14
C TYR A 213 0.09 -1.83 16.85
N THR A 214 -1.05 -1.63 16.18
CA THR A 214 -2.24 -1.05 16.83
C THR A 214 -2.84 -2.01 17.84
N LEU A 215 -2.88 -3.31 17.51
CA LEU A 215 -3.47 -4.34 18.36
C LEU A 215 -2.46 -5.01 19.30
N ALA A 216 -1.17 -4.70 19.14
CA ALA A 216 -0.06 -5.36 19.82
C ALA A 216 -0.11 -6.90 19.63
N MET A 217 -0.41 -7.34 18.42
CA MET A 217 -0.53 -8.74 18.04
C MET A 217 0.42 -9.06 16.90
N ASP A 218 1.46 -9.83 17.19
CA ASP A 218 2.38 -10.35 16.18
C ASP A 218 1.62 -11.24 15.17
N ARG A 219 1.72 -10.87 13.89
CA ARG A 219 1.04 -11.56 12.78
C ARG A 219 1.61 -12.95 12.49
N ASP A 220 2.83 -13.24 12.96
CA ASP A 220 3.48 -14.54 12.84
C ASP A 220 3.29 -15.38 14.11
N HIS A 221 2.68 -14.83 15.15
CA HIS A 221 2.43 -15.56 16.38
C HIS A 221 1.30 -16.59 16.22
N PRO A 222 1.53 -17.90 16.51
CA PRO A 222 0.61 -18.99 16.16
C PRO A 222 -0.83 -18.87 16.69
N ARG A 223 -1.04 -18.14 17.79
CA ARG A 223 -2.37 -17.94 18.41
C ARG A 223 -2.99 -16.57 18.18
N LEU A 224 -2.17 -15.57 17.84
CA LEU A 224 -2.61 -14.17 17.73
C LEU A 224 -2.76 -13.74 16.27
N ALA A 225 -2.05 -14.37 15.35
CA ALA A 225 -2.14 -14.11 13.91
C ALA A 225 -3.59 -14.07 13.39
N SER A 226 -4.44 -15.01 13.84
CA SER A 226 -5.85 -15.07 13.45
C SER A 226 -6.74 -14.00 14.09
N GLN A 227 -6.24 -13.32 15.13
CA GLN A 227 -6.94 -12.24 15.85
C GLN A 227 -6.48 -10.85 15.38
N ALA A 228 -5.33 -10.76 14.71
CA ALA A 228 -4.81 -9.53 14.12
C ALA A 228 -5.66 -9.11 12.91
N ASP A 229 -6.77 -8.42 13.19
CA ASP A 229 -7.81 -8.13 12.21
C ASP A 229 -7.76 -6.69 11.71
N SER A 230 -7.48 -6.48 10.42
CA SER A 230 -7.47 -5.14 9.81
C SER A 230 -8.85 -4.48 9.72
N PHE A 231 -9.95 -5.21 9.94
CA PHE A 231 -11.29 -4.62 10.09
C PHE A 231 -11.54 -4.08 11.51
N HIS A 232 -10.59 -4.21 12.43
CA HIS A 232 -10.74 -3.68 13.78
C HIS A 232 -10.97 -2.16 13.76
N PRO A 233 -11.99 -1.62 14.48
CA PRO A 233 -12.33 -0.19 14.42
C PRO A 233 -11.17 0.76 14.73
N ALA A 234 -10.25 0.39 15.61
CA ALA A 234 -9.04 1.17 15.88
C ALA A 234 -8.17 1.36 14.62
N VAL A 235 -7.94 0.30 13.84
CA VAL A 235 -7.16 0.37 12.59
C VAL A 235 -7.88 1.23 11.57
N LEU A 236 -9.20 1.05 11.42
CA LEU A 236 -10.02 1.84 10.49
C LEU A 236 -10.04 3.33 10.84
N ARG A 237 -10.04 3.69 12.13
CA ARG A 237 -9.92 5.08 12.58
C ARG A 237 -8.55 5.67 12.27
N LEU A 238 -7.47 4.89 12.35
CA LEU A 238 -6.13 5.35 11.93
C LEU A 238 -6.07 5.57 10.41
N ILE A 239 -6.71 4.70 9.60
CA ILE A 239 -6.87 4.91 8.15
C ILE A 239 -7.62 6.22 7.89
N ALA A 240 -8.79 6.40 8.51
CA ALA A 240 -9.62 7.60 8.35
C ALA A 240 -8.87 8.88 8.73
N THR A 241 -8.12 8.84 9.84
CA THR A 241 -7.30 9.97 10.32
C THR A 241 -6.22 10.33 9.32
N THR A 242 -5.53 9.33 8.79
CA THR A 242 -4.47 9.49 7.78
C THR A 242 -5.02 10.13 6.49
N VAL A 243 -6.14 9.60 5.96
CA VAL A 243 -6.77 10.15 4.76
C VAL A 243 -7.19 11.60 4.96
N LYS A 244 -7.85 11.91 6.07
CA LYS A 244 -8.27 13.27 6.40
C LYS A 244 -7.07 14.24 6.46
N ALA A 245 -6.00 13.84 7.13
CA ALA A 245 -4.81 14.68 7.28
C ALA A 245 -4.08 14.93 5.95
N ALA A 246 -4.00 13.90 5.10
CA ALA A 246 -3.39 13.99 3.78
C ALA A 246 -4.18 14.91 2.85
N HIS A 247 -5.49 14.69 2.76
CA HIS A 247 -6.38 15.47 1.90
C HIS A 247 -6.44 16.95 2.32
N ALA A 248 -6.35 17.25 3.62
CA ALA A 248 -6.24 18.62 4.12
C ALA A 248 -5.02 19.39 3.58
N HIS A 249 -3.99 18.68 3.10
CA HIS A 249 -2.78 19.23 2.49
C HIS A 249 -2.66 18.92 0.99
N GLY A 250 -3.75 18.47 0.35
CA GLY A 250 -3.76 18.13 -1.08
C GLY A 250 -2.87 16.94 -1.45
N LYS A 251 -2.58 16.05 -0.50
CA LYS A 251 -1.82 14.81 -0.71
C LYS A 251 -2.77 13.65 -0.93
N TRP A 252 -2.35 12.64 -1.69
CA TRP A 252 -3.12 11.43 -1.91
C TRP A 252 -2.71 10.30 -0.96
N VAL A 253 -3.61 9.34 -0.75
CA VAL A 253 -3.38 8.19 0.13
C VAL A 253 -3.69 6.88 -0.59
N GLY A 254 -2.68 6.02 -0.67
CA GLY A 254 -2.84 4.63 -1.08
C GLY A 254 -3.02 3.67 0.10
N VAL A 255 -3.44 2.44 -0.20
CA VAL A 255 -3.40 1.31 0.73
C VAL A 255 -2.73 0.13 0.02
N CYS A 256 -1.63 -0.38 0.58
CA CYS A 256 -0.86 -1.49 0.01
C CYS A 256 -0.81 -2.74 0.92
N GLY A 257 -1.45 -2.67 2.09
CA GLY A 257 -1.64 -3.84 2.94
C GLY A 257 -2.71 -4.80 2.41
N ALA A 258 -2.81 -5.99 3.03
CA ALA A 258 -3.72 -7.05 2.62
C ALA A 258 -5.19 -6.59 2.54
N LEU A 259 -5.59 -5.60 3.35
CA LEU A 259 -6.93 -5.04 3.35
C LEU A 259 -7.33 -4.44 1.98
N ALA A 260 -6.39 -3.90 1.20
CA ALA A 260 -6.68 -3.39 -0.15
C ALA A 260 -7.11 -4.50 -1.13
N SER A 261 -6.63 -5.72 -0.89
CA SER A 261 -6.96 -6.91 -1.70
C SER A 261 -8.26 -7.59 -1.25
N GLU A 262 -8.88 -7.14 -0.16
CA GLU A 262 -10.13 -7.70 0.35
C GLU A 262 -11.34 -7.05 -0.31
N SER A 263 -12.05 -7.81 -1.15
CA SER A 263 -13.23 -7.29 -1.87
C SER A 263 -14.33 -6.75 -0.95
N LEU A 264 -14.43 -7.29 0.28
CA LEU A 264 -15.35 -6.80 1.32
C LEU A 264 -14.95 -5.43 1.86
N ALA A 265 -13.66 -5.11 1.90
CA ALA A 265 -13.14 -3.83 2.39
C ALA A 265 -13.20 -2.70 1.36
N VAL A 266 -13.30 -3.01 0.06
CA VAL A 266 -13.29 -1.99 -1.01
C VAL A 266 -14.32 -0.87 -0.77
N PRO A 267 -15.61 -1.13 -0.48
CA PRO A 267 -16.57 -0.06 -0.22
C PRO A 267 -16.19 0.82 0.96
N LEU A 268 -15.62 0.23 2.01
CA LEU A 268 -15.15 0.95 3.18
C LEU A 268 -13.97 1.85 2.84
N LEU A 269 -12.93 1.33 2.18
CA LEU A 269 -11.73 2.10 1.82
C LEU A 269 -12.07 3.24 0.86
N VAL A 270 -12.91 2.96 -0.15
CA VAL A 270 -13.44 3.98 -1.07
C VAL A 270 -14.21 5.04 -0.29
N GLY A 271 -15.11 4.64 0.62
CA GLY A 271 -15.89 5.57 1.44
C GLY A 271 -15.08 6.42 2.41
N LEU A 272 -13.96 5.89 2.90
CA LEU A 272 -12.99 6.63 3.72
C LEU A 272 -12.20 7.66 2.91
N GLY A 273 -12.24 7.59 1.58
CA GLY A 273 -11.55 8.52 0.68
C GLY A 273 -10.16 8.04 0.22
N VAL A 274 -9.84 6.75 0.31
CA VAL A 274 -8.60 6.21 -0.25
C VAL A 274 -8.55 6.48 -1.77
N ASP A 275 -7.40 6.93 -2.25
CA ASP A 275 -7.18 7.31 -3.66
C ASP A 275 -6.65 6.15 -4.50
N GLU A 276 -5.85 5.27 -3.89
CA GLU A 276 -5.21 4.12 -4.55
C GLU A 276 -5.37 2.83 -3.72
N LEU A 277 -5.73 1.74 -4.39
CA LEU A 277 -5.70 0.37 -3.85
C LEU A 277 -4.59 -0.42 -4.54
N SER A 278 -3.47 -0.64 -3.85
CA SER A 278 -2.38 -1.48 -4.34
C SER A 278 -2.59 -2.93 -3.87
N VAL A 279 -2.94 -3.80 -4.82
CA VAL A 279 -3.47 -5.14 -4.52
C VAL A 279 -2.59 -6.25 -5.07
N SER A 280 -2.77 -7.47 -4.55
CA SER A 280 -2.13 -8.65 -5.12
C SER A 280 -2.50 -8.81 -6.59
N VAL A 281 -1.49 -9.04 -7.44
CA VAL A 281 -1.62 -9.04 -8.92
C VAL A 281 -2.85 -9.82 -9.45
N PRO A 282 -3.13 -11.06 -9.02
CA PRO A 282 -4.28 -11.81 -9.55
C PRO A 282 -5.65 -11.21 -9.20
N LEU A 283 -5.72 -10.33 -8.20
CA LEU A 283 -6.95 -9.72 -7.71
C LEU A 283 -7.27 -8.38 -8.38
N ILE A 284 -6.35 -7.80 -9.15
CA ILE A 284 -6.57 -6.52 -9.86
C ILE A 284 -7.91 -6.52 -10.61
N PRO A 285 -8.24 -7.49 -11.49
CA PRO A 285 -9.50 -7.45 -12.23
C PRO A 285 -10.73 -7.48 -11.33
N THR A 286 -10.67 -8.26 -10.24
CA THR A 286 -11.77 -8.42 -9.28
C THR A 286 -12.00 -7.13 -8.48
N ILE A 287 -10.93 -6.48 -8.02
CA ILE A 287 -11.03 -5.23 -7.26
C ILE A 287 -11.51 -4.09 -8.16
N LYS A 288 -10.99 -3.98 -9.39
CA LYS A 288 -11.50 -3.01 -10.37
C LYS A 288 -12.99 -3.22 -10.66
N ALA A 289 -13.42 -4.48 -10.84
CA ALA A 289 -14.82 -4.81 -11.02
C ALA A 289 -15.66 -4.43 -9.79
N ARG A 290 -15.14 -4.66 -8.59
CA ARG A 290 -15.80 -4.28 -7.35
C ARG A 290 -16.01 -2.78 -7.26
N VAL A 291 -15.01 -1.95 -7.56
CA VAL A 291 -15.14 -0.47 -7.56
C VAL A 291 -16.26 -0.01 -8.51
N ARG A 292 -16.35 -0.59 -9.70
CA ARG A 292 -17.39 -0.26 -10.70
C ARG A 292 -18.82 -0.62 -10.27
N GLU A 293 -18.98 -1.47 -9.26
CA GLU A 293 -20.30 -1.82 -8.71
C GLU A 293 -20.78 -0.82 -7.65
N LEU A 294 -19.95 0.15 -7.24
CA LEU A 294 -20.20 1.04 -6.09
C LEU A 294 -20.72 2.41 -6.52
N GLU A 295 -21.44 3.05 -5.62
CA GLU A 295 -21.62 4.52 -5.60
C GLU A 295 -20.76 5.08 -4.47
N PHE A 296 -19.95 6.08 -4.79
CA PHE A 296 -19.05 6.72 -3.83
C PHE A 296 -19.83 7.32 -2.67
N LYS A 297 -20.96 7.98 -2.93
CA LYS A 297 -21.82 8.55 -1.89
C LYS A 297 -22.30 7.50 -0.87
N ASP A 298 -22.73 6.33 -1.34
CA ASP A 298 -23.16 5.23 -0.46
C ASP A 298 -21.99 4.68 0.36
N CYS A 299 -20.81 4.58 -0.26
CA CYS A 299 -19.58 4.17 0.42
C CYS A 299 -19.23 5.15 1.56
N GLN A 300 -19.39 6.46 1.36
CA GLN A 300 -19.12 7.46 2.40
C GLN A 300 -20.05 7.29 3.61
N VAL A 301 -21.35 7.05 3.36
CA VAL A 301 -22.33 6.79 4.44
C VAL A 301 -21.96 5.52 5.20
N LEU A 302 -21.63 4.44 4.48
CA LEU A 302 -21.21 3.17 5.06
C LEU A 302 -19.94 3.34 5.92
N ALA A 303 -18.93 4.05 5.41
CA ALA A 303 -17.69 4.30 6.14
C ALA A 303 -17.94 5.07 7.44
N GLN A 304 -18.80 6.08 7.42
CA GLN A 304 -19.15 6.85 8.62
C GLN A 304 -19.86 6.00 9.68
N GLN A 305 -20.74 5.08 9.26
CA GLN A 305 -21.39 4.12 10.16
C GLN A 305 -20.36 3.17 10.78
N VAL A 306 -19.49 2.60 9.96
CA VAL A 306 -18.47 1.61 10.38
C VAL A 306 -17.50 2.17 11.42
N LEU A 307 -17.12 3.46 11.32
CA LEU A 307 -16.22 4.09 12.29
C LEU A 307 -16.82 4.19 13.71
N GLY A 308 -18.14 4.09 13.85
CA GLY A 308 -18.86 4.08 15.11
C GLY A 308 -19.01 2.70 15.76
N LEU A 309 -18.59 1.62 15.08
CA LEU A 309 -18.71 0.24 15.56
C LEU A 309 -17.59 -0.13 16.54
N GLU A 310 -17.81 -1.21 17.29
CA GLU A 310 -16.98 -1.63 18.42
C GLU A 310 -16.13 -2.86 18.12
N SER A 311 -16.47 -3.65 17.10
CA SER A 311 -15.73 -4.88 16.76
C SER A 311 -15.62 -5.13 15.26
N ALA A 312 -14.59 -5.88 14.85
CA ALA A 312 -14.40 -6.29 13.47
C ALA A 312 -15.54 -7.18 12.94
N GLU A 313 -16.24 -7.90 13.82
CA GLU A 313 -17.44 -8.67 13.46
C GLU A 313 -18.60 -7.74 13.07
N GLN A 314 -18.89 -6.72 13.88
CA GLN A 314 -19.89 -5.71 13.57
C GLN A 314 -19.56 -5.00 12.25
N VAL A 315 -18.28 -4.67 12.04
CA VAL A 315 -17.81 -4.08 10.78
C VAL A 315 -18.13 -4.99 9.60
N ARG A 316 -17.73 -6.26 9.63
CA ARG A 316 -18.03 -7.19 8.53
C ARG A 316 -19.52 -7.35 8.30
N ALA A 317 -20.33 -7.43 9.37
CA ALA A 317 -21.78 -7.50 9.27
C ALA A 317 -22.37 -6.27 8.55
N ALA A 318 -21.86 -5.07 8.85
CA ALA A 318 -22.28 -3.84 8.19
C ALA A 318 -21.86 -3.77 6.71
N LEU A 319 -20.73 -4.40 6.34
CA LEU A 319 -20.22 -4.43 4.96
C LEU A 319 -20.90 -5.50 4.09
N GLN A 320 -21.63 -6.44 4.67
CA GLN A 320 -22.37 -7.42 3.88
C GLN A 320 -23.53 -6.72 3.14
N PRO A 321 -23.77 -7.06 1.87
CA PRO A 321 -24.90 -6.53 1.13
C PRO A 321 -26.19 -6.78 1.91
N SER A 322 -26.95 -5.72 2.20
CA SER A 322 -28.22 -5.86 2.90
C SER A 322 -29.15 -6.72 2.04
N GLN A 323 -29.57 -7.88 2.55
CA GLN A 323 -30.55 -8.76 1.88
C GLN A 323 -31.95 -8.12 1.76
N THR A 324 -32.14 -6.91 2.31
CA THR A 324 -33.42 -6.22 2.43
C THR A 324 -33.89 -5.48 1.18
N ALA A 325 -33.10 -5.39 0.11
CA ALA A 325 -33.54 -4.71 -1.13
C ALA A 325 -34.41 -5.59 -2.07
N ASN A 326 -34.52 -6.90 -1.83
CA ASN A 326 -35.27 -7.82 -2.70
C ASN A 326 -36.66 -8.26 -2.18
N VAL A 327 -37.12 -7.74 -1.04
CA VAL A 327 -38.45 -8.10 -0.48
C VAL A 327 -39.51 -7.02 -0.77
N ALA A 328 -39.11 -5.78 -1.07
CA ALA A 328 -40.06 -4.69 -1.30
C ALA A 328 -40.70 -4.68 -2.70
N HIS A 329 -40.16 -5.42 -3.69
CA HIS A 329 -40.71 -5.48 -5.04
C HIS A 329 -41.63 -6.68 -5.33
N SER A 330 -41.84 -7.59 -4.37
CA SER A 330 -42.69 -8.78 -4.56
C SER A 330 -44.10 -8.65 -3.95
N LEU A 331 -44.43 -7.54 -3.28
CA LEU A 331 -45.71 -7.37 -2.56
C LEU A 331 -46.66 -6.33 -3.18
N VAL A 332 -46.44 -5.90 -4.44
CA VAL A 332 -47.31 -4.91 -5.13
C VAL A 332 -47.98 -5.49 -6.39
N LEU A 333 -48.01 -6.80 -6.56
CA LEU A 333 -48.76 -7.46 -7.63
C LEU A 333 -49.58 -8.62 -7.06
N GLU A 334 -50.53 -8.30 -6.19
CA GLU A 334 -51.72 -9.11 -5.93
C GLU A 334 -52.72 -8.25 -5.13
N ASN A 335 -53.57 -7.54 -5.88
CA ASN A 335 -54.93 -7.13 -5.52
C ASN A 335 -55.64 -6.63 -6.78
#